data_AF-Q2UIV6-F1
#
_entry.id   AF-Q2UIV6-F1
#
_cell.length_a   1.000
_cell.length_b   1.000
_cell.length_c   1.000
_cell.angle_alpha   90.00
_cell.angle_beta   90.00
_cell.angle_gamma   90.00
#
_symmetry.space_group_name_H-M   'P 1'
#
loop_
_entity.id
_entity.type
_entity.pdbx_description
1 polymer ?
#
loop_
_entity_poly.entity_id
_entity_poly.type
_entity_poly.pdbx_seq_one_letter_code
_entity_poly.pdbx_strand_id
1 'polypeptide(L)'
;MATHTGARRAGRSPLIFFAMLSYLMMIPGVLAMNFVSRAEWKARAPKEAYKPMTDAKGVKVHYLGPQFSGKQHSECDDFMRSVQNQHMDESPEDYFDIAYNLAVCEHGYVFDGQGKGHRSGANGDVQLNSDHYAVLAFLGKSGVTEPTKEQIIGLQDSIAYLRRAGAGDEIKGHRDGYNTECPGGPLYKLVTDGSLDPGKLWDGGSHTVQKGEDLDTISAKYNVPKQYIITANDLQSPYRLTVNQTIEVPARGVPLTESGN
;
A
#
# COMPACT_ATOMS: atom_id res chain seq x y z
N MET A 1 29.48 -71.55 -54.48
CA MET A 1 29.65 -70.08 -54.54
C MET A 1 28.26 -69.47 -54.45
N ALA A 2 27.85 -68.61 -53.52
CA ALA A 2 28.45 -67.98 -52.35
C ALA A 2 27.24 -67.55 -51.46
N THR A 3 27.16 -68.01 -50.21
CA THR A 3 27.14 -67.23 -48.95
C THR A 3 26.53 -65.81 -48.99
N HIS A 4 25.54 -65.55 -48.12
CA HIS A 4 25.45 -64.37 -47.23
C HIS A 4 24.22 -64.55 -46.30
N THR A 5 24.39 -65.00 -45.06
CA THR A 5 24.52 -64.22 -43.80
C THR A 5 23.34 -63.31 -43.48
N GLY A 6 22.62 -63.63 -42.41
CA GLY A 6 21.48 -62.87 -41.91
C GLY A 6 21.85 -61.68 -41.01
N ALA A 7 20.82 -60.98 -40.54
CA ALA A 7 20.90 -60.10 -39.39
C ALA A 7 19.52 -59.97 -38.73
N ARG A 8 19.44 -60.43 -37.46
CA ARG A 8 18.32 -60.14 -36.55
C ARG A 8 18.36 -58.65 -36.20
N ARG A 9 17.26 -57.92 -36.39
CA ARG A 9 17.11 -56.57 -35.82
C ARG A 9 16.57 -56.67 -34.40
N ALA A 10 17.40 -56.26 -33.44
CA ALA A 10 17.06 -56.07 -32.05
C ALA A 10 16.09 -54.88 -31.90
N GLY A 11 15.05 -55.05 -31.08
CA GLY A 11 14.11 -54.00 -30.71
C GLY A 11 14.80 -52.90 -29.90
N ARG A 12 14.50 -51.64 -30.22
CA ARG A 12 14.81 -50.49 -29.39
C ARG A 12 13.50 -49.93 -28.85
N SER A 13 13.27 -50.07 -27.54
CA SER A 13 12.24 -49.33 -26.82
C SER A 13 12.62 -47.84 -26.78
N PRO A 14 11.69 -46.90 -26.99
CA PRO A 14 11.96 -45.50 -26.77
C PRO A 14 11.89 -45.21 -25.27
N LEU A 15 13.00 -44.78 -24.67
CA LEU A 15 12.94 -44.10 -23.38
C LEU A 15 12.27 -42.74 -23.60
N ILE A 16 11.06 -42.58 -23.07
CA ILE A 16 10.37 -41.29 -22.99
C ILE A 16 11.01 -40.51 -21.83
N PHE A 17 11.86 -39.55 -22.16
CA PHE A 17 12.34 -38.55 -21.20
C PHE A 17 11.18 -37.60 -20.89
N PHE A 18 10.55 -37.74 -19.73
CA PHE A 18 9.72 -36.69 -19.16
C PHE A 18 10.64 -35.55 -18.72
N ALA A 19 10.77 -34.51 -19.56
CA ALA A 19 11.27 -33.24 -19.10
C ALA A 19 10.26 -32.66 -18.11
N MET A 20 10.54 -32.76 -16.80
CA MET A 20 9.88 -31.92 -15.81
C MET A 20 10.24 -30.48 -16.15
N LEU A 21 9.34 -29.79 -16.85
CA LEU A 21 9.37 -28.35 -16.95
C LEU A 21 9.06 -27.84 -15.54
N SER A 22 10.09 -27.55 -14.74
CA SER A 22 9.92 -26.79 -13.51
C SER A 22 9.43 -25.41 -13.92
N TYR A 23 8.11 -25.22 -13.90
CA TYR A 23 7.50 -23.91 -13.95
C TYR A 23 8.02 -23.18 -12.71
N LEU A 24 9.05 -22.36 -12.89
CA LEU A 24 9.42 -21.36 -11.90
C LEU A 24 8.19 -20.45 -11.84
N MET A 25 7.28 -20.74 -10.91
CA MET A 25 6.20 -19.84 -10.57
C MET A 25 6.89 -18.53 -10.21
N MET A 26 6.82 -17.55 -11.10
CA MET A 26 6.95 -16.16 -10.70
C MET A 26 5.80 -15.96 -9.75
N ILE A 27 6.03 -16.11 -8.44
CA ILE A 27 5.00 -15.87 -7.44
C ILE A 27 4.78 -14.36 -7.52
N PRO A 28 3.65 -13.89 -8.07
CA PRO A 28 3.32 -12.47 -8.01
C PRO A 28 3.14 -12.18 -6.52
N GLY A 29 3.83 -11.18 -5.99
CA GLY A 29 3.64 -10.77 -4.60
C GLY A 29 2.14 -10.58 -4.35
N VAL A 30 1.60 -11.36 -3.41
CA VAL A 30 0.18 -11.24 -3.05
C VAL A 30 -0.08 -9.82 -2.56
N LEU A 31 -1.22 -9.25 -2.88
CA LEU A 31 -1.51 -7.84 -2.60
C LEU A 31 -1.79 -7.64 -1.10
N ALA A 32 -1.32 -6.53 -0.50
CA ALA A 32 -1.62 -6.14 0.87
C ALA A 32 -1.64 -4.61 1.04
N MET A 33 -2.85 -4.06 0.93
CA MET A 33 -3.26 -2.71 1.33
C MET A 33 -4.76 -2.57 1.06
N ASN A 34 -5.54 -2.12 2.04
CA ASN A 34 -6.94 -1.74 1.84
C ASN A 34 -6.98 -0.43 1.05
N PHE A 35 -7.19 -0.50 -0.27
CA PHE A 35 -7.07 0.64 -1.17
C PHE A 35 -8.41 0.96 -1.80
N VAL A 36 -8.76 2.24 -1.86
CA VAL A 36 -9.98 2.75 -2.50
C VAL A 36 -9.56 3.66 -3.64
N SER A 37 -9.64 3.14 -4.87
CA SER A 37 -9.32 3.88 -6.08
C SER A 37 -10.27 5.05 -6.30
N ARG A 38 -9.83 6.01 -7.13
CA ARG A 38 -10.68 7.12 -7.58
C ARG A 38 -12.03 6.69 -8.12
N ALA A 39 -12.10 5.56 -8.81
CA ALA A 39 -13.36 5.04 -9.34
C ALA A 39 -14.30 4.55 -8.21
N GLU A 40 -13.77 3.84 -7.22
CA GLU A 40 -14.53 3.30 -6.10
C GLU A 40 -15.16 4.41 -5.24
N TRP A 41 -14.37 5.43 -4.86
CA TRP A 41 -14.90 6.60 -4.16
C TRP A 41 -15.54 7.64 -5.09
N LYS A 42 -15.80 7.31 -6.36
CA LYS A 42 -16.51 8.16 -7.32
C LYS A 42 -15.93 9.57 -7.41
N ALA A 43 -14.61 9.66 -7.46
CA ALA A 43 -13.88 10.91 -7.67
C ALA A 43 -14.37 11.61 -8.93
N ARG A 44 -14.54 12.93 -8.86
CA ARG A 44 -14.74 13.72 -10.07
C ARG A 44 -13.42 13.88 -10.82
N ALA A 45 -13.50 14.23 -12.10
CA ALA A 45 -12.34 14.46 -12.94
C ALA A 45 -11.55 15.70 -12.45
N PRO A 46 -10.21 15.67 -12.53
CA PRO A 46 -9.39 16.86 -12.27
C PRO A 46 -9.65 17.93 -13.35
N LYS A 47 -9.55 19.22 -12.99
CA LYS A 47 -9.66 20.35 -13.93
C LYS A 47 -8.47 20.45 -14.90
N GLU A 48 -7.33 19.88 -14.51
CA GLU A 48 -6.06 19.95 -15.24
C GLU A 48 -5.35 18.60 -15.26
N ALA A 49 -4.35 18.47 -16.13
CA ALA A 49 -3.47 17.30 -16.16
C ALA A 49 -2.50 17.30 -14.96
N TYR A 50 -2.25 16.12 -14.41
CA TYR A 50 -1.29 15.96 -13.31
C TYR A 50 0.13 16.30 -13.76
N LYS A 51 0.89 16.93 -12.86
CA LYS A 51 2.33 17.17 -13.04
C LYS A 51 3.10 15.98 -12.50
N PRO A 52 4.10 15.46 -13.24
CA PRO A 52 4.86 14.29 -12.79
C PRO A 52 5.72 14.63 -11.57
N MET A 53 5.99 13.60 -10.76
CA MET A 53 6.97 13.63 -9.68
C MET A 53 8.04 12.58 -9.91
N THR A 54 9.29 13.02 -10.02
CA THR A 54 10.40 12.19 -10.51
C THR A 54 11.50 11.94 -9.48
N ASP A 55 11.66 12.82 -8.48
CA ASP A 55 12.75 12.78 -7.50
C ASP A 55 12.23 13.10 -6.09
N ALA A 56 11.18 12.40 -5.68
CA ALA A 56 10.58 12.60 -4.37
C ALA A 56 11.55 12.12 -3.28
N LYS A 57 11.87 12.98 -2.32
CA LYS A 57 12.66 12.69 -1.12
C LYS A 57 11.90 11.81 -0.12
N GLY A 58 10.57 11.80 -0.20
CA GLY A 58 9.73 10.92 0.61
C GLY A 58 8.28 11.40 0.73
N VAL A 59 7.74 11.35 1.95
CA VAL A 59 6.33 11.60 2.27
C VAL A 59 6.19 12.65 3.38
N LYS A 60 5.20 13.53 3.24
CA LYS A 60 4.67 14.39 4.31
C LYS A 60 3.26 13.98 4.70
N VAL A 61 3.02 13.82 5.99
CA VAL A 61 1.67 13.54 6.52
C VAL A 61 0.95 14.83 6.92
N HIS A 62 -0.37 14.81 6.74
CA HIS A 62 -1.28 15.93 6.94
C HIS A 62 -2.52 15.53 7.72
N TYR A 63 -3.25 16.51 8.24
CA TYR A 63 -4.61 16.37 8.75
C TYR A 63 -5.59 17.23 7.92
N LEU A 64 -6.91 17.12 8.15
CA LEU A 64 -7.95 17.82 7.38
C LEU A 64 -8.01 19.33 7.63
N GLY A 65 -7.46 19.81 8.75
CA GLY A 65 -7.59 21.21 9.19
C GLY A 65 -8.33 21.33 10.53
N PRO A 66 -9.25 22.29 10.73
CA PRO A 66 -9.67 22.72 12.06
C PRO A 66 -10.48 21.68 12.84
N GLN A 67 -11.48 21.04 12.25
CA GLN A 67 -12.38 20.13 12.97
C GLN A 67 -12.68 18.87 12.14
N PHE A 68 -12.60 17.71 12.78
CA PHE A 68 -13.11 16.45 12.22
C PHE A 68 -13.83 15.66 13.32
N SER A 69 -15.06 15.22 13.05
CA SER A 69 -15.91 14.57 14.06
C SER A 69 -15.88 13.04 14.00
N GLY A 70 -15.02 12.47 13.18
CA GLY A 70 -15.07 11.04 12.84
C GLY A 70 -16.15 10.70 11.82
N LYS A 71 -16.03 9.53 11.20
CA LYS A 71 -17.00 8.96 10.25
C LYS A 71 -17.14 7.46 10.49
N GLN A 72 -18.28 6.87 10.16
CA GLN A 72 -18.32 5.43 9.92
C GLN A 72 -17.63 5.12 8.59
N HIS A 73 -17.10 3.90 8.45
CA HIS A 73 -16.37 3.55 7.22
C HIS A 73 -17.25 3.71 5.97
N SER A 74 -18.53 3.34 6.05
CA SER A 74 -19.51 3.50 4.96
C SER A 74 -19.72 4.95 4.50
N GLU A 75 -19.32 5.94 5.29
CA GLU A 75 -19.42 7.37 4.96
C GLU A 75 -18.09 7.94 4.43
N CYS A 76 -17.01 7.16 4.46
CA CYS A 76 -15.67 7.67 4.12
C CYS A 76 -15.55 8.04 2.63
N ASP A 77 -16.24 7.33 1.74
CA ASP A 77 -16.26 7.67 0.31
C ASP A 77 -16.93 9.03 0.06
N ASP A 78 -18.09 9.27 0.69
CA ASP A 78 -18.79 10.55 0.62
C ASP A 78 -17.96 11.67 1.24
N PHE A 79 -17.29 11.38 2.36
CA PHE A 79 -16.43 12.34 3.00
C PHE A 79 -15.20 12.69 2.14
N MET A 80 -14.54 11.70 1.53
CA MET A 80 -13.45 11.93 0.57
C MET A 80 -13.90 12.80 -0.61
N ARG A 81 -15.10 12.53 -1.17
CA ARG A 81 -15.72 13.40 -2.20
C ARG A 81 -15.93 14.82 -1.71
N SER A 82 -16.39 15.01 -0.47
CA SER A 82 -16.58 16.35 0.10
C SER A 82 -15.27 17.13 0.22
N VAL A 83 -14.17 16.47 0.60
CA VAL A 83 -12.82 17.09 0.65
C VAL A 83 -12.35 17.50 -0.74
N GLN A 84 -12.60 16.65 -1.76
CA GLN A 84 -12.30 17.01 -3.15
C GLN A 84 -13.12 18.23 -3.60
N ASN A 85 -14.42 18.26 -3.32
CA ASN A 85 -15.29 19.39 -3.70
C ASN A 85 -14.86 20.69 -3.01
N GLN A 86 -14.54 20.64 -1.71
CA GLN A 86 -14.06 21.81 -0.98
C GLN A 86 -12.79 22.39 -1.63
N HIS A 87 -11.80 21.56 -1.96
CA HIS A 87 -10.58 22.02 -2.62
C HIS A 87 -10.83 22.63 -3.99
N MET A 88 -11.76 22.07 -4.76
CA MET A 88 -11.96 22.47 -6.14
C MET A 88 -13.00 23.59 -6.31
N ASP A 89 -13.94 23.77 -5.39
CA ASP A 89 -15.06 24.72 -5.56
C ASP A 89 -15.04 25.87 -4.54
N GLU A 90 -14.45 25.65 -3.36
CA GLU A 90 -14.58 26.58 -2.22
C GLU A 90 -13.25 27.19 -1.78
N SER A 91 -12.14 26.49 -2.02
CA SER A 91 -10.81 26.93 -1.60
C SER A 91 -10.30 28.10 -2.44
N PRO A 92 -9.73 29.16 -1.82
CA PRO A 92 -9.16 30.30 -2.55
C PRO A 92 -7.92 29.93 -3.36
N GLU A 93 -7.29 28.78 -3.08
CA GLU A 93 -6.18 28.22 -3.86
C GLU A 93 -6.63 27.63 -5.21
N ASP A 94 -7.95 27.49 -5.43
CA ASP A 94 -8.58 26.97 -6.67
C ASP A 94 -7.91 25.69 -7.18
N TYR A 95 -7.84 24.67 -6.32
CA TYR A 95 -7.16 23.45 -6.68
C TYR A 95 -7.83 22.76 -7.88
N PHE A 96 -7.00 22.23 -8.77
CA PHE A 96 -7.47 21.48 -9.93
C PHE A 96 -8.00 20.08 -9.57
N ASP A 97 -7.71 19.59 -8.36
CA ASP A 97 -8.17 18.31 -7.78
C ASP A 97 -8.02 18.36 -6.25
N ILE A 98 -8.30 17.28 -5.54
CA ILE A 98 -7.84 17.14 -4.15
C ILE A 98 -6.32 17.36 -4.06
N ALA A 99 -5.83 18.15 -3.09
CA ALA A 99 -4.42 18.54 -3.02
C ALA A 99 -3.46 17.40 -2.61
N TYR A 100 -3.97 16.33 -2.02
CA TYR A 100 -3.19 15.23 -1.45
C TYR A 100 -3.02 14.07 -2.45
N ASN A 101 -1.89 13.36 -2.38
CA ASN A 101 -1.68 12.17 -3.20
C ASN A 101 -2.54 11.01 -2.73
N LEU A 102 -2.62 10.80 -1.41
CA LEU A 102 -3.43 9.76 -0.79
C LEU A 102 -4.12 10.33 0.45
N ALA A 103 -5.20 9.68 0.89
CA ALA A 103 -5.81 9.93 2.19
C ALA A 103 -6.07 8.62 2.95
N VAL A 104 -6.12 8.66 4.28
CA VAL A 104 -6.31 7.48 5.13
C VAL A 104 -7.40 7.75 6.15
N CYS A 105 -8.48 6.96 6.10
CA CYS A 105 -9.55 7.06 7.07
C CYS A 105 -9.18 6.37 8.40
N GLU A 106 -9.97 6.62 9.46
CA GLU A 106 -9.79 6.01 10.78
C GLU A 106 -9.85 4.47 10.77
N HIS A 107 -10.33 3.86 9.68
CA HIS A 107 -10.47 2.41 9.54
C HIS A 107 -9.29 1.78 8.75
N GLY A 108 -8.27 2.57 8.40
CA GLY A 108 -7.07 2.08 7.72
C GLY A 108 -7.21 1.88 6.21
N TYR A 109 -8.30 2.35 5.59
CA TYR A 109 -8.44 2.37 4.13
C TYR A 109 -7.72 3.57 3.54
N VAL A 110 -6.94 3.31 2.48
CA VAL A 110 -6.13 4.29 1.75
C VAL A 110 -6.87 4.69 0.48
N PHE A 111 -7.30 5.94 0.41
CA PHE A 111 -8.00 6.53 -0.72
C PHE A 111 -7.00 7.15 -1.71
N ASP A 112 -7.18 6.84 -2.98
CA ASP A 112 -6.38 7.42 -4.06
C ASP A 112 -6.81 8.86 -4.34
N GLY A 113 -5.92 9.83 -4.08
CA GLY A 113 -6.11 11.24 -4.40
C GLY A 113 -5.51 11.56 -5.77
N GLN A 114 -4.51 12.46 -5.79
CA GLN A 114 -3.71 12.64 -7.01
C GLN A 114 -2.88 11.39 -7.34
N GLY A 115 -2.66 10.48 -6.39
CA GLY A 115 -2.00 9.20 -6.59
C GLY A 115 -0.48 9.27 -6.67
N LYS A 116 0.14 8.10 -6.88
CA LYS A 116 1.59 7.95 -7.02
C LYS A 116 2.10 8.51 -8.36
N GLY A 117 3.34 9.00 -8.40
CA GLY A 117 3.96 9.57 -9.60
C GLY A 117 3.52 11.01 -9.94
N HIS A 118 2.62 11.61 -9.16
CA HIS A 118 2.13 12.96 -9.37
C HIS A 118 2.56 13.90 -8.24
N ARG A 119 2.91 15.13 -8.60
CA ARG A 119 3.31 16.17 -7.66
C ARG A 119 2.13 16.60 -6.78
N SER A 120 2.31 16.69 -5.47
CA SER A 120 1.25 17.12 -4.56
C SER A 120 0.88 18.61 -4.71
N GLY A 121 -0.20 19.03 -4.06
CA GLY A 121 -0.59 20.44 -3.90
C GLY A 121 -0.55 20.93 -2.46
N ALA A 122 -0.16 20.08 -1.50
CA ALA A 122 -0.52 20.25 -0.09
C ALA A 122 0.63 20.64 0.85
N ASN A 123 1.87 20.72 0.39
CA ASN A 123 3.06 20.89 1.24
C ASN A 123 3.50 22.35 1.43
N GLY A 124 2.71 23.32 0.97
CA GLY A 124 2.92 24.76 1.20
C GLY A 124 3.41 25.54 -0.02
N ASP A 125 4.36 25.00 -0.79
CA ASP A 125 4.85 25.63 -2.02
C ASP A 125 5.24 24.61 -3.10
N VAL A 126 5.62 25.11 -4.29
CA VAL A 126 5.95 24.29 -5.45
C VAL A 126 7.15 23.36 -5.22
N GLN A 127 8.18 23.82 -4.50
CA GLN A 127 9.36 23.00 -4.23
C GLN A 127 9.02 21.90 -3.22
N LEU A 128 8.36 22.26 -2.12
CA LEU A 128 7.93 21.30 -1.10
C LEU A 128 6.94 20.27 -1.67
N ASN A 129 6.11 20.68 -2.62
CA ASN A 129 5.21 19.79 -3.34
C ASN A 129 5.95 18.81 -4.27
N SER A 130 7.10 19.23 -4.84
CA SER A 130 7.94 18.42 -5.72
C SER A 130 8.88 17.49 -4.94
N ASP A 131 9.24 17.87 -3.72
CA ASP A 131 10.14 17.12 -2.85
C ASP A 131 9.43 15.96 -2.12
N HIS A 132 8.12 16.07 -1.84
CA HIS A 132 7.40 15.06 -1.06
C HIS A 132 6.00 14.78 -1.60
N TYR A 133 5.62 13.51 -1.58
CA TYR A 133 4.22 13.12 -1.62
C TYR A 133 3.48 13.63 -0.38
N ALA A 134 2.18 13.88 -0.48
CA ALA A 134 1.34 14.29 0.63
C ALA A 134 0.29 13.22 0.96
N VAL A 135 0.28 12.73 2.20
CA VAL A 135 -0.70 11.74 2.71
C VAL A 135 -1.56 12.40 3.78
N LEU A 136 -2.86 12.49 3.54
CA LEU A 136 -3.84 13.07 4.45
C LEU A 136 -4.37 12.00 5.41
N ALA A 137 -4.22 12.18 6.72
CA ALA A 137 -5.00 11.42 7.69
C ALA A 137 -6.34 12.14 7.92
N PHE A 138 -7.45 11.40 7.94
CA PHE A 138 -8.74 11.92 8.39
C PHE A 138 -8.72 12.15 9.89
N LEU A 139 -8.18 13.30 10.25
CA LEU A 139 -7.99 13.84 11.59
C LEU A 139 -8.20 15.36 11.53
N GLY A 140 -8.57 15.98 12.63
CA GLY A 140 -8.66 17.42 12.76
C GLY A 140 -7.64 17.98 13.75
N LYS A 141 -7.59 19.31 13.83
CA LYS A 141 -6.96 20.03 14.95
C LYS A 141 -7.77 19.84 16.24
N SER A 142 -9.10 19.73 16.12
CA SER A 142 -10.01 19.34 17.19
C SER A 142 -11.04 18.30 16.73
N GLY A 143 -11.68 17.65 17.69
CA GLY A 143 -12.53 16.47 17.47
C GLY A 143 -11.70 15.19 17.53
N VAL A 144 -11.63 14.44 16.43
CA VAL A 144 -10.76 13.28 16.31
C VAL A 144 -9.34 13.74 15.94
N THR A 145 -8.43 13.63 16.89
CA THR A 145 -7.03 14.08 16.76
C THR A 145 -6.02 12.95 16.88
N GLU A 146 -6.44 11.81 17.42
CA GLU A 146 -5.60 10.64 17.71
C GLU A 146 -5.78 9.59 16.61
N PRO A 147 -4.70 9.17 15.91
CA PRO A 147 -4.79 8.08 14.95
C PRO A 147 -5.17 6.76 15.61
N THR A 148 -6.09 6.01 15.00
CA THR A 148 -6.38 4.63 15.39
C THR A 148 -5.24 3.69 14.97
N LYS A 149 -5.21 2.45 15.50
CA LYS A 149 -4.21 1.45 15.08
C LYS A 149 -4.33 1.13 13.60
N GLU A 150 -5.56 1.04 13.10
CA GLU A 150 -5.88 0.76 11.71
C GLU A 150 -5.43 1.90 10.80
N GLN A 151 -5.67 3.16 11.20
CA GLN A 151 -5.19 4.33 10.45
C GLN A 151 -3.66 4.40 10.41
N ILE A 152 -2.97 4.03 11.50
CA ILE A 152 -1.49 3.92 11.50
C ILE A 152 -1.02 2.88 10.49
N ILE A 153 -1.67 1.71 10.42
CA ILE A 153 -1.37 0.69 9.40
C ILE A 153 -1.59 1.26 7.99
N GLY A 154 -2.72 1.93 7.74
CA GLY A 154 -3.00 2.56 6.44
C GLY A 154 -2.01 3.67 6.06
N LEU A 155 -1.50 4.44 7.03
CA LEU A 155 -0.44 5.43 6.81
C LEU A 155 0.90 4.76 6.44
N GLN A 156 1.29 3.72 7.17
CA GLN A 156 2.47 2.92 6.85
C GLN A 156 2.34 2.26 5.45
N ASP A 157 1.15 1.78 5.09
CA ASP A 157 0.88 1.19 3.78
C ASP A 157 0.92 2.23 2.66
N SER A 158 0.41 3.44 2.91
CA SER A 158 0.54 4.58 2.00
C SER A 158 2.01 4.91 1.72
N ILE A 159 2.85 4.93 2.77
CA ILE A 159 4.29 5.17 2.63
C ILE A 159 4.95 4.03 1.85
N ALA A 160 4.61 2.77 2.15
CA ALA A 160 5.12 1.61 1.40
C ALA A 160 4.73 1.68 -0.09
N TYR A 161 3.47 1.99 -0.38
CA TYR A 161 2.95 2.14 -1.74
C TYR A 161 3.69 3.24 -2.52
N LEU A 162 3.97 4.37 -1.88
CA LEU A 162 4.71 5.48 -2.49
C LEU A 162 6.20 5.18 -2.63
N ARG A 163 6.84 4.50 -1.67
CA ARG A 163 8.24 4.04 -1.79
C ARG A 163 8.44 3.09 -2.97
N ARG A 164 7.50 2.16 -3.18
CA ARG A 164 7.48 1.31 -4.38
C ARG A 164 7.34 2.08 -5.69
N ALA A 165 6.84 3.31 -5.63
CA ALA A 165 6.72 4.24 -6.76
C ALA A 165 7.90 5.22 -6.87
N GLY A 166 8.97 5.01 -6.10
CA GLY A 166 10.16 5.86 -6.12
C GLY A 166 10.14 7.03 -5.13
N ALA A 167 9.27 7.02 -4.11
CA ALA A 167 9.45 7.93 -2.98
C ALA A 167 10.72 7.54 -2.20
N GLY A 168 11.54 8.53 -1.83
CA GLY A 168 12.64 8.35 -0.90
C GLY A 168 12.19 8.04 0.53
N ASP A 169 13.15 7.98 1.45
CA ASP A 169 12.92 7.46 2.80
C ASP A 169 12.43 8.51 3.81
N GLU A 170 12.40 9.80 3.45
CA GLU A 170 11.97 10.84 4.38
C GLU A 170 10.49 10.67 4.76
N ILE A 171 10.20 10.70 6.06
CA ILE A 171 8.85 10.79 6.60
C ILE A 171 8.81 12.05 7.46
N LYS A 172 7.95 13.00 7.07
CA LYS A 172 7.86 14.33 7.67
C LYS A 172 6.42 14.69 7.99
N GLY A 173 6.21 15.64 8.89
CA GLY A 173 4.97 16.39 9.00
C GLY A 173 4.96 17.59 8.05
N HIS A 174 3.78 18.12 7.75
CA HIS A 174 3.66 19.39 7.02
C HIS A 174 4.53 20.51 7.66
N ARG A 175 4.52 20.60 8.99
CA ARG A 175 5.32 21.53 9.79
C ARG A 175 6.84 21.49 9.58
N ASP A 176 7.39 20.41 9.03
CA ASP A 176 8.84 20.25 8.86
C ASP A 176 9.40 21.01 7.64
N GLY A 177 8.53 21.63 6.85
CA GLY A 177 8.95 22.54 5.77
C GLY A 177 8.07 23.76 5.58
N TYR A 178 6.98 23.89 6.33
CA TYR A 178 6.02 24.99 6.20
C TYR A 178 5.58 25.48 7.58
N ASN A 179 5.31 26.79 7.71
CA ASN A 179 4.88 27.38 8.98
C ASN A 179 3.42 27.06 9.28
N THR A 180 3.17 25.89 9.89
CA THR A 180 1.84 25.38 10.21
C THR A 180 1.87 24.46 11.44
N GLU A 181 0.71 24.31 12.08
CA GLU A 181 0.53 23.31 13.14
C GLU A 181 0.24 21.91 12.58
N CYS A 182 -0.11 21.78 11.29
CA CYS A 182 -0.31 20.48 10.64
C CYS A 182 0.97 19.63 10.77
N PRO A 183 0.92 18.35 11.15
CA PRO A 183 -0.26 17.46 11.24
C PRO A 183 -0.87 17.31 12.64
N GLY A 184 -0.66 18.27 13.54
CA GLY A 184 -1.06 18.15 14.94
C GLY A 184 -0.10 17.30 15.77
N GLY A 185 -0.20 17.41 17.11
CA GLY A 185 0.73 16.76 18.04
C GLY A 185 0.76 15.22 17.93
N PRO A 186 -0.40 14.54 18.00
CA PRO A 186 -0.44 13.07 17.99
C PRO A 186 0.12 12.43 16.73
N LEU A 187 -0.31 12.89 15.55
CA LEU A 187 0.21 12.36 14.29
C LEU A 187 1.69 12.73 14.09
N TYR A 188 2.11 13.94 14.49
CA TYR A 188 3.52 14.32 14.41
C TYR A 188 4.41 13.49 15.35
N LYS A 189 3.90 13.04 16.50
CA LYS A 189 4.64 12.14 17.40
C LYS A 189 5.06 10.86 16.65
N LEU A 190 4.15 10.26 15.89
CA LEU A 190 4.41 9.05 15.10
C LEU A 190 5.44 9.26 13.98
N VAL A 191 5.52 10.48 13.43
CA VAL A 191 6.59 10.87 12.52
C VAL A 191 7.92 10.85 13.26
N THR A 192 8.01 11.55 14.40
CA THR A 192 9.27 11.75 15.12
C THR A 192 9.80 10.53 15.86
N ASP A 193 8.95 9.61 16.29
CA ASP A 193 9.35 8.38 16.96
C ASP A 193 9.56 7.19 15.99
N GLY A 194 9.37 7.43 14.69
CA GLY A 194 9.58 6.43 13.64
C GLY A 194 8.44 5.42 13.46
N SER A 195 7.34 5.55 14.22
CA SER A 195 6.22 4.61 14.15
C SER A 195 5.54 4.56 12.78
N LEU A 196 5.68 5.58 11.93
CA LEU A 196 5.14 5.56 10.57
C LEU A 196 6.04 4.87 9.54
N ASP A 197 7.27 4.50 9.88
CA ASP A 197 8.18 3.86 8.94
C ASP A 197 7.76 2.39 8.68
N PRO A 198 7.37 2.02 7.44
CA PRO A 198 7.09 0.61 7.10
C PRO A 198 8.38 -0.21 6.91
N GLY A 199 9.55 0.31 7.34
CA GLY A 199 10.82 -0.39 7.33
C GLY A 199 11.20 -0.92 5.95
N LYS A 200 11.95 -2.03 5.94
CA LYS A 200 12.26 -2.75 4.71
C LYS A 200 11.01 -3.45 4.20
N LEU A 201 10.62 -3.12 2.97
CA LEU A 201 9.42 -3.69 2.35
C LEU A 201 9.66 -5.16 1.97
N TRP A 202 8.70 -6.02 2.34
CA TRP A 202 8.60 -7.39 1.83
C TRP A 202 7.88 -7.40 0.48
N ASP A 203 8.45 -8.08 -0.51
CA ASP A 203 7.92 -8.10 -1.89
C ASP A 203 6.86 -9.17 -2.14
N GLY A 204 6.44 -9.87 -1.09
CA GLY A 204 5.46 -10.94 -1.18
C GLY A 204 6.09 -12.31 -1.44
N GLY A 205 5.41 -13.36 -1.01
CA GLY A 205 5.76 -14.74 -1.33
C GLY A 205 5.38 -15.74 -0.24
N SER A 206 5.74 -17.01 -0.47
CA SER A 206 5.40 -18.08 0.45
C SER A 206 6.36 -18.19 1.64
N HIS A 207 5.83 -18.56 2.79
CA HIS A 207 6.57 -18.90 4.01
C HIS A 207 6.12 -20.28 4.53
N THR A 208 7.08 -21.17 4.79
CA THR A 208 6.80 -22.44 5.46
C THR A 208 6.99 -22.29 6.96
N VAL A 209 5.91 -22.49 7.72
CA VAL A 209 5.85 -22.33 9.18
C VAL A 209 6.84 -23.27 9.87
N GLN A 210 7.73 -22.69 10.66
CA GLN A 210 8.72 -23.39 11.46
C GLN A 210 8.21 -23.68 12.87
N LYS A 211 8.90 -24.58 13.57
CA LYS A 211 8.59 -24.89 14.97
C LYS A 211 8.72 -23.64 15.84
N GLY A 212 7.61 -23.26 16.50
CA GLY A 212 7.57 -22.13 17.42
C GLY A 212 7.17 -20.79 16.77
N GLU A 213 6.94 -20.76 15.45
CA GLU A 213 6.37 -19.60 14.79
C GLU A 213 4.84 -19.56 14.97
N ASP A 214 4.32 -18.36 15.14
CA ASP A 214 2.91 -17.99 15.06
C ASP A 214 2.74 -16.78 14.12
N LEU A 215 1.50 -16.32 13.95
CA LEU A 215 1.22 -15.18 13.09
C LEU A 215 1.88 -13.87 13.55
N ASP A 216 2.11 -13.68 14.85
CA ASP A 216 2.73 -12.45 15.37
C ASP A 216 4.23 -12.44 15.05
N THR A 217 4.92 -13.57 15.25
CA THR A 217 6.33 -13.72 14.87
C THR A 217 6.55 -13.60 13.36
N ILE A 218 5.66 -14.17 12.54
CA ILE A 218 5.74 -14.09 11.07
C ILE A 218 5.41 -12.67 10.60
N SER A 219 4.39 -12.04 11.16
CA SER A 219 4.03 -10.64 10.87
C SER A 219 5.20 -9.71 11.15
N ALA A 220 5.86 -9.84 12.30
CA ALA A 220 7.03 -9.04 12.65
C ALA A 220 8.22 -9.31 11.72
N LYS A 221 8.46 -10.56 11.35
CA LYS A 221 9.58 -10.97 10.46
C LYS A 221 9.50 -10.33 9.07
N TYR A 222 8.31 -10.29 8.49
CA TYR A 222 8.10 -9.76 7.14
C TYR A 222 7.63 -8.30 7.14
N ASN A 223 7.39 -7.72 8.31
CA ASN A 223 6.78 -6.41 8.50
C ASN A 223 5.44 -6.26 7.73
N VAL A 224 4.61 -7.30 7.78
CA VAL A 224 3.30 -7.37 7.13
C VAL A 224 2.25 -7.54 8.22
N PRO A 225 1.22 -6.68 8.30
CA PRO A 225 0.14 -6.83 9.27
C PRO A 225 -0.46 -8.23 9.29
N LYS A 226 -0.59 -8.82 10.49
CA LYS A 226 -1.16 -10.17 10.69
C LYS A 226 -2.48 -10.38 9.96
N GLN A 227 -3.35 -9.36 9.94
CA GLN A 227 -4.65 -9.46 9.27
C GLN A 227 -4.52 -9.73 7.77
N TYR A 228 -3.48 -9.19 7.10
CA TYR A 228 -3.25 -9.46 5.68
C TYR A 228 -2.80 -10.89 5.45
N ILE A 229 -1.98 -11.46 6.35
CA ILE A 229 -1.60 -12.87 6.29
C ILE A 229 -2.84 -13.76 6.50
N ILE A 230 -3.71 -13.42 7.45
CA ILE A 230 -4.97 -14.14 7.70
C ILE A 230 -5.84 -14.15 6.45
N THR A 231 -6.12 -12.97 5.89
CA THR A 231 -6.99 -12.80 4.71
C THR A 231 -6.39 -13.49 3.48
N ALA A 232 -5.09 -13.34 3.22
CA ALA A 232 -4.43 -13.94 2.05
C ALA A 232 -4.43 -15.48 2.05
N ASN A 233 -4.68 -16.11 3.21
CA ASN A 233 -4.64 -17.56 3.39
C ASN A 233 -5.97 -18.14 3.85
N ASP A 234 -7.05 -17.34 3.86
CA ASP A 234 -8.37 -17.72 4.35
C ASP A 234 -8.36 -18.41 5.74
N LEU A 235 -7.43 -17.99 6.61
CA LEU A 235 -7.25 -18.64 7.90
C LEU A 235 -8.49 -18.43 8.76
N GLN A 236 -9.00 -19.53 9.31
CA GLN A 236 -10.17 -19.51 10.18
C GLN A 236 -9.77 -19.43 11.65
N SER A 237 -10.57 -18.73 12.46
CA SER A 237 -10.41 -18.71 13.91
C SER A 237 -10.34 -20.14 14.46
N PRO A 238 -9.38 -20.50 15.34
CA PRO A 238 -8.52 -19.60 16.12
C PRO A 238 -7.16 -19.23 15.46
N TYR A 239 -7.09 -19.22 14.13
CA TYR A 239 -5.92 -18.81 13.33
C TYR A 239 -4.64 -19.61 13.65
N ARG A 240 -4.80 -20.90 13.95
CA ARG A 240 -3.67 -21.77 14.26
C ARG A 240 -2.87 -22.09 13.01
N LEU A 241 -1.56 -21.95 13.13
CA LEU A 241 -0.60 -22.42 12.14
C LEU A 241 -0.06 -23.79 12.56
N THR A 242 0.18 -24.64 11.56
CA THR A 242 0.80 -25.96 11.77
C THR A 242 2.24 -25.95 11.26
N VAL A 243 3.16 -26.60 11.97
CA VAL A 243 4.55 -26.75 11.49
C VAL A 243 4.56 -27.42 10.11
N ASN A 244 5.37 -26.91 9.19
CA ASN A 244 5.44 -27.26 7.77
C ASN A 244 4.23 -26.85 6.92
N GLN A 245 3.25 -26.13 7.47
CA GLN A 245 2.24 -25.45 6.67
C GLN A 245 2.92 -24.35 5.85
N THR A 246 2.70 -24.33 4.55
CA THR A 246 3.08 -23.19 3.71
C THR A 246 1.92 -22.18 3.70
N ILE A 247 2.24 -20.92 3.96
CA ILE A 247 1.31 -19.79 3.90
C ILE A 247 1.86 -18.72 2.97
N GLU A 248 0.99 -17.94 2.36
CA GLU A 248 1.34 -16.73 1.62
C GLU A 248 1.56 -15.57 2.58
N VAL A 249 2.59 -14.78 2.34
CA VAL A 249 2.85 -13.53 3.04
C VAL A 249 2.81 -12.42 1.99
N PRO A 250 1.77 -11.57 1.98
CA PRO A 250 1.57 -10.60 0.91
C PRO A 250 2.55 -9.42 0.98
N ALA A 251 2.76 -8.77 -0.16
CA ALA A 251 3.58 -7.59 -0.34
C ALA A 251 2.89 -6.35 0.22
N ARG A 252 3.49 -5.73 1.24
CA ARG A 252 2.97 -4.50 1.87
C ARG A 252 2.97 -3.32 0.89
N GLY A 253 1.92 -2.50 0.94
CA GLY A 253 1.81 -1.31 0.09
C GLY A 253 1.49 -1.67 -1.37
N VAL A 254 0.82 -2.79 -1.59
CA VAL A 254 0.33 -3.19 -2.91
C VAL A 254 -1.20 -3.36 -2.82
N PRO A 255 -2.01 -2.58 -3.57
CA PRO A 255 -3.47 -2.55 -3.43
C PRO A 255 -4.10 -3.92 -3.53
N LEU A 256 -4.95 -4.30 -2.57
CA LEU A 256 -5.89 -5.42 -2.73
C LEU A 256 -6.88 -5.02 -3.84
N THR A 257 -6.68 -5.45 -5.08
CA THR A 257 -7.69 -5.21 -6.11
C THR A 257 -8.88 -6.12 -5.82
N GLU A 258 -10.05 -5.56 -5.50
CA GLU A 258 -11.28 -6.27 -5.83
C GLU A 258 -11.46 -6.19 -7.36
N SER A 259 -11.29 -7.33 -8.01
CA SER A 259 -11.61 -7.60 -9.41
C SER A 259 -10.96 -6.69 -10.47
N GLY A 260 -10.05 -7.31 -11.23
CA GLY A 260 -10.12 -7.10 -12.67
C GLY A 260 -11.53 -7.46 -13.13
N ASN A 261 -12.21 -6.49 -13.73
CA ASN A 261 -13.29 -6.76 -14.68
C ASN A 261 -12.67 -6.91 -16.07
#